data_AF-A0A357TF71-F1
#
_entry.id   AF-A0A357TF71-F1
#
_cell.length_a   1.000
_cell.length_b   1.000
_cell.length_c   1.000
_cell.angle_alpha   90.00
_cell.angle_beta   90.00
_cell.angle_gamma   90.00
#
_symmetry.space_group_name_H-M   'P 1'
#
loop_
_entity.id
_entity.type
_entity.pdbx_description
1 polymer ?
#
loop_
_entity_poly.entity_id
_entity_poly.type
_entity_poly.pdbx_seq_one_letter_code
_entity_poly.pdbx_strand_id
1 'polypeptide(L)'
;MVLRRSVGFPEPEEENDDPPPVSVLAHSSDSGQAVVQTQGNQGAVEKQGRIPLAAAKVHANEGQPPARIVVAGDSLFLGNSAFEAGANRDFANLTVNWLLERTHLLEIEPRAVTEYRISLSRSEMTSITWVLLLLLPGGTLGLGLLWWRRQMKRS
;
A
#
# COMPACT_ATOMS: atom_id res chain seq x y z
N MET A 1 -15.88 6.07 3.35
CA MET A 1 -14.98 5.16 2.61
C MET A 1 -14.55 5.91 1.36
N VAL A 2 -13.26 6.21 1.21
CA VAL A 2 -12.75 6.88 -0.01
C VAL A 2 -12.42 5.78 -1.02
N LEU A 3 -13.03 5.85 -2.20
CA LEU A 3 -12.80 4.88 -3.27
C LEU A 3 -11.58 5.32 -4.09
N ARG A 4 -10.72 4.35 -4.44
CA ARG A 4 -9.65 4.56 -5.40
C ARG A 4 -10.25 4.92 -6.75
N ARG A 5 -9.67 5.92 -7.42
CA ARG A 5 -10.10 6.41 -8.73
C ARG A 5 -9.17 5.90 -9.81
N SER A 6 -9.68 5.76 -11.02
CA SER A 6 -8.87 5.51 -12.21
C SER A 6 -8.08 6.77 -12.60
N VAL A 7 -6.89 6.59 -13.14
CA VAL A 7 -6.11 7.68 -13.75
C VAL A 7 -6.52 7.81 -15.21
N GLY A 8 -7.05 8.98 -15.59
CA GLY A 8 -7.34 9.32 -16.98
C GLY A 8 -6.08 9.79 -17.70
N PHE A 9 -6.02 9.56 -19.01
CA PHE A 9 -5.02 10.16 -19.88
C PHE A 9 -5.69 11.28 -20.69
N PRO A 10 -5.00 12.40 -20.93
CA PRO A 10 -5.51 13.39 -21.88
C PRO A 10 -5.66 12.72 -23.25
N GLU A 11 -6.74 13.02 -23.95
CA GLU A 11 -6.86 12.64 -25.36
C GLU A 11 -5.74 13.34 -26.15
N PRO A 12 -5.14 12.67 -27.16
CA PRO A 12 -4.16 13.32 -28.01
C PRO A 12 -4.80 14.56 -28.65
N GLU A 13 -4.25 15.74 -28.37
CA GLU A 13 -4.64 16.96 -29.07
C GLU A 13 -4.28 16.76 -30.55
N GLU A 14 -5.26 16.92 -31.47
CA GLU A 14 -5.10 16.69 -32.92
C GLU A 14 -3.94 17.49 -33.56
N GLU A 15 -3.38 18.47 -32.85
CA GLU A 15 -2.27 19.33 -33.30
C GLU A 15 -0.87 18.79 -32.95
N ASN A 16 -0.77 17.76 -32.09
CA ASN A 16 0.49 17.05 -31.81
C ASN A 16 0.41 15.62 -32.39
N ASP A 17 1.10 15.39 -33.51
CA ASP A 17 1.21 14.09 -34.20
C ASP A 17 1.84 12.97 -33.33
N ASP A 18 2.36 13.30 -32.14
CA ASP A 18 2.89 12.34 -31.17
C ASP A 18 2.53 12.77 -29.72
N PRO A 19 1.47 12.21 -29.10
CA PRO A 19 1.14 12.54 -27.72
C PRO A 19 2.32 12.18 -26.81
N PRO A 20 2.75 13.10 -25.91
CA PRO A 20 3.94 12.88 -25.10
C PRO A 20 3.78 11.58 -24.28
N PRO A 21 4.77 10.68 -24.30
CA PRO A 21 4.61 9.31 -23.82
C PRO A 21 4.26 9.30 -22.34
N VAL A 22 3.04 8.88 -22.02
CA VAL A 22 2.61 8.62 -20.65
C VAL A 22 2.91 7.16 -20.32
N SER A 23 3.70 6.94 -19.28
CA SER A 23 4.06 5.60 -18.81
C SER A 23 3.13 5.19 -17.69
N VAL A 24 2.39 4.09 -17.87
CA VAL A 24 1.56 3.57 -16.79
C VAL A 24 2.42 2.76 -15.83
N LEU A 25 2.35 3.10 -14.55
CA LEU A 25 3.18 2.49 -13.49
C LEU A 25 2.47 1.32 -12.81
N ALA A 26 1.14 1.39 -12.69
CA ALA A 26 0.35 0.37 -12.02
C ALA A 26 -1.03 0.23 -12.67
N HIS A 27 -1.50 -1.01 -12.77
CA HIS A 27 -2.82 -1.34 -13.29
C HIS A 27 -3.55 -2.29 -12.35
N SER A 28 -4.88 -2.30 -12.46
CA SER A 28 -5.71 -3.38 -11.92
C SER A 28 -5.57 -4.68 -12.72
N SER A 29 -6.22 -5.73 -12.26
CA SER A 29 -6.41 -6.95 -13.04
C SER A 29 -7.24 -6.69 -14.31
N ASP A 30 -7.21 -7.66 -15.23
CA ASP A 30 -7.96 -7.63 -16.49
C ASP A 30 -9.49 -7.66 -16.30
N SER A 31 -9.95 -7.98 -15.08
CA SER A 31 -11.36 -7.95 -14.67
C SER A 31 -11.70 -6.74 -13.79
N GLY A 32 -10.86 -5.71 -13.77
CA GLY A 32 -11.04 -4.52 -12.95
C GLY A 32 -12.28 -3.71 -13.35
N GLN A 33 -12.89 -3.03 -12.38
CA GLN A 33 -14.02 -2.14 -12.63
C GLN A 33 -13.78 -0.81 -11.92
N ALA A 34 -13.79 0.28 -12.68
CA ALA A 34 -13.85 1.64 -12.16
C ALA A 34 -15.33 2.02 -11.99
N VAL A 35 -15.69 2.50 -10.79
CA VAL A 35 -17.08 2.81 -10.43
C VAL A 35 -17.17 4.28 -10.01
N VAL A 36 -18.07 5.02 -10.64
CA VAL A 36 -18.33 6.43 -10.34
C VAL A 36 -19.57 6.54 -9.45
N GLN A 37 -19.41 7.27 -8.35
CA GLN A 37 -20.48 7.76 -7.48
C GLN A 37 -21.36 6.67 -6.85
N THR A 38 -21.09 6.32 -5.59
CA THR A 38 -21.97 5.42 -4.81
C THR A 38 -22.99 6.26 -4.05
N GLN A 39 -24.07 6.70 -4.71
CA GLN A 39 -25.22 7.27 -4.00
C GLN A 39 -26.16 6.11 -3.62
N GLY A 40 -26.02 5.60 -2.39
CA GLY A 40 -26.85 4.50 -1.87
C GLY A 40 -26.65 3.18 -2.60
N ASN A 41 -25.57 2.44 -2.32
CA ASN A 41 -25.26 1.08 -2.82
C ASN A 41 -25.33 0.81 -4.34
N GLN A 42 -25.71 1.79 -5.15
CA GLN A 42 -25.74 1.72 -6.60
C GLN A 42 -24.61 2.61 -7.11
N GLY A 43 -23.56 1.99 -7.65
CA GLY A 43 -22.47 2.68 -8.33
C GLY A 43 -22.52 2.33 -9.81
N ALA A 44 -22.42 3.35 -10.67
CA ALA A 44 -22.32 3.13 -12.11
C ALA A 44 -20.90 2.70 -12.46
N VAL A 45 -20.76 1.60 -13.20
CA VAL A 45 -19.45 1.17 -13.72
C VAL A 45 -19.07 2.11 -14.87
N GLU A 46 -18.04 2.90 -14.66
CA GLU A 46 -17.48 3.84 -15.64
C GLU A 46 -16.59 3.11 -16.64
N LYS A 47 -15.74 2.18 -16.17
CA LYS A 47 -14.77 1.49 -17.01
C LYS A 47 -14.56 0.05 -16.54
N GLN A 48 -14.43 -0.88 -17.48
CA GLN A 48 -14.15 -2.28 -17.21
C GLN A 48 -12.85 -2.70 -17.90
N GLY A 49 -12.12 -3.62 -17.29
CA GLY A 49 -10.87 -4.14 -17.82
C GLY A 49 -9.66 -3.75 -16.97
N ARG A 50 -8.50 -3.66 -17.63
CA ARG A 50 -7.25 -3.24 -17.00
C ARG A 50 -7.25 -1.72 -16.75
N ILE A 51 -7.55 -1.32 -15.52
CA ILE A 51 -7.68 0.08 -15.12
C ILE A 51 -6.31 0.63 -14.69
N PRO A 52 -5.81 1.73 -15.26
CA PRO A 52 -4.62 2.41 -14.78
C PRO A 52 -4.87 3.04 -13.39
N LEU A 53 -4.00 2.73 -12.44
CA LEU A 53 -4.06 3.22 -11.06
C LEU A 53 -2.99 4.27 -10.76
N ALA A 54 -1.85 4.21 -11.45
CA ALA A 54 -0.80 5.22 -11.37
C ALA A 54 -0.12 5.39 -12.72
N ALA A 55 0.27 6.63 -13.04
CA ALA A 55 0.96 6.96 -14.28
C ALA A 55 2.02 8.03 -14.05
N ALA A 56 3.04 8.05 -14.90
CA ALA A 56 4.10 9.03 -14.91
C ALA A 56 4.23 9.67 -16.29
N LYS A 57 4.61 10.94 -16.31
CA LYS A 57 4.90 11.69 -17.54
C LYS A 57 6.13 12.56 -17.32
N VAL A 58 6.97 12.61 -18.35
CA VAL A 58 8.04 13.61 -18.47
C VAL A 58 7.60 14.61 -19.53
N HIS A 59 7.67 15.88 -19.19
CA HIS A 59 7.39 16.97 -20.11
C HIS A 59 8.70 17.68 -20.42
N ALA A 60 9.11 17.64 -21.68
CA ALA A 60 10.24 18.42 -22.15
C ALA A 60 9.83 19.90 -22.23
N ASN A 61 10.62 20.76 -21.62
CA ASN A 61 10.44 22.21 -21.71
C ASN A 61 11.52 22.78 -22.62
N GLU A 62 11.15 23.60 -23.59
CA GLU A 62 12.14 24.29 -24.42
C GLU A 62 12.94 25.29 -23.57
N GLY A 63 14.27 25.11 -23.55
CA GLY A 63 15.18 25.99 -22.80
C GLY A 63 15.16 25.83 -21.28
N GLN A 64 14.46 24.82 -20.73
CA GLN A 64 14.44 24.51 -19.30
C GLN A 64 14.65 23.02 -19.04
N PRO A 65 15.04 22.62 -17.82
CA PRO A 65 15.06 21.21 -17.43
C PRO A 65 13.68 20.56 -17.58
N PRO A 66 13.64 19.26 -17.94
CA PRO A 66 12.38 18.55 -18.15
C PRO A 66 11.60 18.44 -16.83
N ALA A 67 10.30 18.73 -16.88
CA ALA A 67 9.41 18.58 -15.74
C ALA A 67 8.90 17.13 -15.66
N ARG A 68 8.83 16.58 -14.45
CA ARG A 68 8.34 15.22 -14.20
C ARG A 68 7.09 15.26 -13.34
N ILE A 69 6.10 14.45 -13.68
CA ILE A 69 4.87 14.32 -12.92
C ILE A 69 4.51 12.84 -12.74
N VAL A 70 4.05 12.50 -11.54
CA VAL A 70 3.45 11.20 -11.24
C VAL A 70 2.07 11.43 -10.66
N VAL A 71 1.09 10.69 -11.16
CA VAL A 71 -0.31 10.73 -10.74
C VAL A 71 -0.70 9.37 -10.19
N ALA A 72 -1.28 9.36 -8.98
CA ALA A 72 -1.84 8.16 -8.35
C ALA A 72 -3.32 8.37 -8.07
N GLY A 73 -4.14 7.36 -8.39
CA GLY A 73 -5.59 7.39 -8.20
C GLY A 73 -6.07 7.05 -6.80
N ASP A 74 -5.16 6.80 -5.85
CA ASP A 74 -5.47 6.52 -4.45
C ASP A 74 -4.80 7.58 -3.56
N SER A 75 -5.52 8.10 -2.58
CA SER A 75 -4.96 9.03 -1.57
C SER A 75 -4.50 8.32 -0.30
N LEU A 76 -4.93 7.08 -0.08
CA LEU A 76 -4.66 6.33 1.16
C LEU A 76 -3.44 5.42 1.06
N PHE A 77 -2.91 5.16 -0.13
CA PHE A 77 -1.82 4.19 -0.33
C PHE A 77 -0.51 4.57 0.38
N LEU A 78 -0.30 5.85 0.69
CA LEU A 78 0.84 6.34 1.50
C LEU A 78 0.44 6.74 2.93
N GLY A 79 -0.79 6.42 3.37
CA GLY A 79 -1.19 6.66 4.75
C GLY A 79 -0.47 5.74 5.74
N ASN A 80 -0.40 6.11 7.02
CA ASN A 80 0.41 5.41 8.04
C ASN A 80 0.24 3.87 8.07
N SER A 81 -0.99 3.38 7.88
CA SER A 81 -1.27 1.94 7.87
C SER A 81 -0.89 1.23 6.56
N ALA A 82 -0.90 1.97 5.44
CA ALA A 82 -0.58 1.45 4.11
C ALA A 82 0.89 1.66 3.74
N PHE A 83 1.57 2.61 4.39
CA PHE A 83 2.96 2.97 4.10
C PHE A 83 3.91 1.80 4.34
N GLU A 84 3.79 1.13 5.48
CA GLU A 84 4.59 -0.07 5.82
C GLU A 84 4.02 -1.37 5.21
N ALA A 85 2.94 -1.28 4.44
CA ALA A 85 2.31 -2.45 3.82
C ALA A 85 2.85 -2.67 2.40
N GLY A 86 3.59 -3.76 2.18
CA GLY A 86 4.08 -4.15 0.87
C GLY A 86 5.05 -3.13 0.26
N ALA A 87 4.92 -2.88 -1.04
CA ALA A 87 5.85 -2.05 -1.80
C ALA A 87 5.53 -0.55 -1.80
N ASN A 88 4.61 -0.06 -0.97
CA ASN A 88 4.18 1.35 -1.00
C ASN A 88 5.30 2.32 -0.58
N ARG A 89 6.06 1.96 0.46
CA ARG A 89 7.24 2.72 0.91
C ARG A 89 8.32 2.79 -0.16
N ASP A 90 8.62 1.67 -0.80
CA ASP A 90 9.64 1.61 -1.86
C ASP A 90 9.19 2.41 -3.08
N PHE A 91 7.93 2.26 -3.49
CA PHE A 91 7.35 3.05 -4.56
C PHE A 91 7.44 4.56 -4.27
N ALA A 92 7.14 5.01 -3.05
CA ALA A 92 7.25 6.41 -2.67
C ALA A 92 8.70 6.92 -2.78
N ASN A 93 9.66 6.15 -2.27
CA ASN A 93 11.09 6.51 -2.34
C ASN A 93 11.58 6.60 -3.78
N LEU A 94 11.28 5.59 -4.61
CA LEU A 94 11.65 5.57 -6.02
C LEU A 94 10.98 6.71 -6.79
N THR A 95 9.70 6.97 -6.54
CA THR A 95 8.96 8.08 -7.16
C THR A 95 9.57 9.43 -6.82
N VAL A 96 9.87 9.70 -5.55
CA VAL A 96 10.50 10.96 -5.13
C VAL A 96 11.89 11.12 -5.74
N ASN A 97 12.70 10.06 -5.74
CA ASN A 97 14.03 10.11 -6.37
C ASN A 97 13.93 10.37 -7.87
N TRP A 98 12.97 9.74 -8.56
CA TRP A 98 12.73 9.98 -9.97
C TRP A 98 12.26 11.41 -10.25
N LEU A 99 11.36 11.97 -9.42
CA LEU A 99 10.89 13.36 -9.55
C LEU A 99 12.01 14.38 -9.31
N LEU A 100 12.96 14.08 -8.44
CA LEU A 100 14.12 14.94 -8.14
C LEU A 100 15.31 14.72 -9.09
N GLU A 101 15.12 14.02 -10.21
CA GLU A 101 16.16 13.68 -11.18
C GLU A 101 17.35 12.86 -10.61
N ARG A 102 17.15 12.20 -9.47
CA ARG A 102 18.15 11.36 -8.81
C ARG A 102 18.10 9.93 -9.34
N THR A 103 18.29 9.77 -10.64
CA THR A 103 18.15 8.47 -11.32
C THR A 103 19.16 7.42 -10.88
N HIS A 104 20.33 7.83 -10.39
CA HIS A 104 21.33 6.93 -9.79
C HIS A 104 20.83 6.18 -8.54
N LEU A 105 19.76 6.66 -7.88
CA LEU A 105 19.14 6.00 -6.73
C LEU A 105 18.01 5.03 -7.14
N LEU A 106 17.71 4.91 -8.43
CA LEU A 106 16.70 3.97 -8.95
C LEU A 106 17.30 2.58 -9.21
N GLU A 107 18.63 2.47 -9.37
CA GLU A 107 19.36 1.21 -9.59
C GLU A 107 19.60 0.42 -8.30
N ILE A 108 19.33 1.00 -7.13
CA ILE A 108 19.39 0.25 -5.88
C ILE A 108 18.15 -0.64 -5.85
N GLU A 109 18.32 -1.89 -6.24
CA GLU A 109 17.30 -2.94 -6.18
C GLU A 109 16.57 -2.86 -4.82
N PRO A 110 15.22 -2.91 -4.79
CA PRO A 110 14.47 -2.85 -3.55
C PRO A 110 15.10 -3.85 -2.58
N ARG A 111 15.67 -3.35 -1.49
CA ARG A 111 16.31 -4.18 -0.48
C ARG A 111 15.27 -5.23 -0.12
N ALA A 112 15.48 -6.49 -0.50
CA ALA A 112 14.50 -7.55 -0.34
C ALA A 112 14.03 -7.51 1.11
N VAL A 113 12.86 -6.90 1.33
CA VAL A 113 12.27 -6.83 2.64
C VAL A 113 11.90 -8.28 2.84
N THR A 114 12.65 -8.98 3.68
CA THR A 114 12.24 -10.29 4.15
C THR A 114 11.01 -10.01 5.01
N GLU A 115 9.88 -9.73 4.36
CA GLU A 115 8.59 -9.65 4.99
C GLU A 115 8.32 -11.06 5.49
N TYR A 116 8.63 -11.30 6.76
CA TYR A 116 8.09 -12.44 7.47
C TYR A 116 6.59 -12.19 7.61
N ARG A 117 5.84 -12.43 6.53
CA ARG A 117 4.38 -12.43 6.55
C ARG A 117 3.96 -13.66 7.34
N ILE A 118 3.73 -13.45 8.62
CA ILE A 118 3.05 -14.45 9.44
C ILE A 118 1.59 -14.47 8.95
N SER A 119 1.31 -15.37 8.02
CA SER A 119 -0.02 -15.59 7.46
C SER A 119 -0.87 -16.38 8.47
N LEU A 120 -1.25 -15.72 9.56
CA LEU A 120 -2.17 -16.31 10.54
C LEU A 120 -3.59 -16.22 9.98
N SER A 121 -4.24 -17.36 9.84
CA SER A 121 -5.69 -17.42 9.68
C SER A 121 -6.38 -16.74 10.85
N ARG A 122 -7.61 -16.28 10.62
CA ARG A 122 -8.41 -15.62 11.67
C ARG A 122 -8.56 -16.50 12.91
N SER A 123 -8.68 -17.82 12.72
CA SER A 123 -8.72 -18.82 13.79
C SER A 123 -7.42 -18.92 14.58
N GLU A 124 -6.26 -18.85 13.93
CA GLU A 124 -4.95 -18.88 14.60
C GLU A 124 -4.72 -17.62 15.42
N MET A 125 -5.07 -16.45 14.88
CA MET A 125 -4.99 -15.18 15.62
C MET A 125 -5.87 -15.17 16.87
N THR A 126 -7.10 -15.66 16.76
CA THR A 126 -8.01 -15.80 17.92
C THR A 126 -7.47 -16.78 18.95
N SER A 127 -6.92 -17.91 18.51
CA SER A 127 -6.34 -18.91 19.41
C SER A 127 -5.14 -18.35 20.18
N ILE A 128 -4.22 -17.66 19.49
CA ILE A 128 -3.06 -17.00 20.11
C ILE A 128 -3.52 -15.96 21.13
N THR A 129 -4.54 -15.18 20.80
CA THR A 129 -5.09 -14.16 21.70
C THR A 129 -5.63 -14.78 22.98
N TRP A 130 -6.42 -15.86 22.89
CA TRP A 130 -6.93 -16.57 24.06
C TRP A 130 -5.83 -17.23 24.89
N VAL A 131 -4.83 -17.81 24.24
CA VAL A 131 -3.67 -18.37 24.94
C VAL A 131 -2.94 -17.28 25.71
N LEU A 132 -2.63 -16.13 25.10
CA LEU A 132 -1.95 -15.04 25.80
C LEU A 132 -2.78 -14.50 26.97
N LEU A 133 -4.09 -14.35 26.74
CA LEU A 133 -5.03 -13.82 27.71
C LEU A 133 -5.25 -14.75 28.91
N LEU A 134 -5.04 -16.07 28.76
CA LEU A 134 -5.08 -17.02 29.87
C LEU A 134 -3.71 -17.28 30.48
N LEU A 135 -2.66 -17.35 29.66
CA LEU A 135 -1.32 -17.72 30.09
C LEU A 135 -0.66 -16.63 30.93
N LEU A 136 -0.85 -15.35 30.58
CA LEU A 136 -0.31 -14.25 31.38
C LEU A 136 -0.93 -14.19 32.79
N PRO A 137 -2.26 -14.07 32.97
CA PRO A 137 -2.85 -14.05 34.31
C PRO A 137 -2.76 -15.41 35.01
N GLY A 138 -2.89 -16.52 34.28
CA GLY A 138 -2.73 -17.87 34.85
C GLY A 138 -1.31 -18.12 35.35
N GLY A 139 -0.30 -17.65 34.61
CA GLY A 139 1.10 -17.73 35.00
C GLY A 139 1.42 -16.91 36.25
N THR A 140 0.92 -15.67 36.33
CA THR A 140 1.14 -14.81 37.51
C THR A 140 0.45 -15.38 38.76
N LEU A 141 -0.81 -15.82 38.64
CA LEU A 141 -1.53 -16.47 39.74
C LEU A 141 -0.86 -17.78 40.15
N GLY A 142 -0.43 -18.60 39.18
CA GLY A 142 0.24 -19.87 39.43
C GLY A 142 1.55 -19.69 40.20
N LEU A 143 2.40 -18.74 39.78
CA LEU A 143 3.64 -18.41 40.49
C LEU A 143 3.36 -17.88 41.90
N GLY A 144 2.34 -17.03 42.07
CA GLY A 144 1.91 -16.53 43.37
C GLY A 144 1.44 -17.65 44.31
N LEU A 145 0.60 -18.56 43.81
CA LEU A 145 0.10 -19.72 44.57
C LEU A 145 1.22 -20.70 44.93
N LEU A 146 2.18 -20.91 44.04
CA LEU A 146 3.33 -21.79 44.26
C LEU A 146 4.23 -21.23 45.37
N TRP A 147 4.46 -19.92 45.38
CA TRP A 147 5.19 -19.24 46.44
C TRP A 147 4.45 -19.30 47.79
N TRP A 148 3.14 -19.06 47.79
CA TRP A 148 2.29 -19.15 48.98
C TRP A 148 2.25 -20.56 49.57
N ARG A 149 2.11 -21.61 48.74
CA ARG A 149 2.21 -23.00 49.17
C ARG A 149 3.59 -23.36 49.71
N ARG A 150 4.65 -22.79 49.16
CA ARG A 150 6.03 -22.99 49.64
C ARG A 150 6.26 -22.33 50.99
N GLN A 151 5.64 -21.18 51.26
CA GLN A 151 5.65 -20.50 52.55
C GLN A 151 4.95 -21.33 53.63
N MET A 152 3.78 -21.89 53.35
CA MET A 152 3.05 -22.72 54.32
C MET A 152 3.77 -24.01 54.73
N LYS A 153 4.58 -24.60 53.85
CA LYS A 153 5.36 -25.81 54.18
C LYS A 153 6.61 -25.53 55.04
N ARG A 154 6.88 -24.26 55.36
CA ARG A 154 8.04 -23.82 56.16
C ARG A 154 7.66 -23.36 57.57
N SER A 155 6.38 -23.37 57.91
CA SER A 155 5.86 -23.17 59.28
C SER A 155 5.38 -24.49 59.87
#